data_AF-A0A2H3JJT9-F1
#
_entry.id   AF-A0A2H3JJT9-F1
#
_cell.length_a   1.000
_cell.length_b   1.000
_cell.length_c   1.000
_cell.angle_alpha   90.00
_cell.angle_beta   90.00
_cell.angle_gamma   90.00
#
_symmetry.space_group_name_H-M   'P 1'
#
loop_
_entity.id
_entity.type
_entity.pdbx_description
1 polymer ?
#
loop_
_entity_poly.entity_id
_entity_poly.type
_entity_poly.pdbx_seq_one_letter_code
_entity_poly.pdbx_strand_id
1 'polypeptide(L)'
;MSCSLCRLPFVTHPTFVSPKSPPRGIVSERQERYMQYGVVMGNLVPGGCFPVIWAGDNHFINAPAIPVMTTVVWETGKLADTEPGTVIALHTACADILRHALGASDYSVESMVKLSMIDAVLGRPHPGPDAGRLRQVKYEDVGEKVDVRPYWVEGKSKGNATFEYSAFKASGLDWTLNRPDTFPMFYEKVKPARAAAREPSPASVASITKLFASEPVAVLRHLLSHLSDRSFYALLSTCRLLRKHGLTTFQPEARARVLALEWAVPLETEYAAACRMAGNAKDGGPGSVRMAHAVNAPVDGDWMLYLSQVHRTPNMRARRWLWALAREVRRAFDEAVPKSALADVVDAKGTRVPSEEMKKLKERVETLMIMTLIANGKM
;
A
#
# COMPACT_ATOMS: atom_id res chain seq x y z
N MET A 1 12.59 -1.16 15.57
CA MET A 1 12.11 -2.14 14.58
C MET A 1 11.42 -1.44 13.44
N SER A 2 11.62 -1.89 12.20
CA SER A 2 11.14 -1.18 11.02
C SER A 2 10.30 -2.06 10.11
N CYS A 3 9.38 -1.42 9.40
CA CYS A 3 8.62 -2.05 8.32
C CYS A 3 9.55 -2.43 7.17
N SER A 4 9.36 -3.61 6.59
CA SER A 4 10.19 -4.13 5.51
C SER A 4 9.89 -3.49 4.15
N LEU A 5 8.82 -2.69 4.05
CA LEU A 5 8.47 -1.93 2.84
C LEU A 5 8.81 -0.45 3.02
N CYS A 6 8.16 0.26 3.94
CA CYS A 6 8.36 1.70 4.10
C CYS A 6 9.59 2.07 4.93
N ARG A 7 10.22 1.09 5.60
CA ARG A 7 11.39 1.29 6.47
C ARG A 7 11.16 2.22 7.67
N LEU A 8 9.92 2.67 7.89
CA LEU A 8 9.49 3.46 9.05
C LEU A 8 9.31 2.58 10.29
N PRO A 9 9.39 3.17 11.51
CA PRO A 9 9.30 2.41 12.75
C PRO A 9 7.91 1.79 12.99
N PHE A 10 7.90 0.66 13.69
CA PHE A 10 6.74 0.26 14.48
C PHE A 10 6.73 1.04 15.81
N VAL A 11 5.55 1.19 16.43
CA VAL A 11 5.38 1.75 17.79
C VAL A 11 4.82 0.68 18.73
N THR A 12 5.36 0.58 19.95
CA THR A 12 4.93 -0.46 20.89
C THR A 12 3.48 -0.23 21.26
N HIS A 13 2.67 -1.30 21.30
CA HIS A 13 1.26 -1.15 21.67
C HIS A 13 1.14 -0.69 23.14
N PRO A 14 0.20 0.21 23.49
CA PRO A 14 0.11 0.80 24.82
C PRO A 14 -0.23 -0.18 25.95
N THR A 15 -0.65 -1.41 25.62
CA THR A 15 -0.98 -2.45 26.61
C THR A 15 0.23 -3.15 27.22
N PHE A 16 1.45 -2.86 26.74
CA PHE A 16 2.68 -3.47 27.25
C PHE A 16 3.35 -2.63 28.34
N VAL A 17 4.18 -3.28 29.18
CA VAL A 17 4.72 -2.73 30.44
C VAL A 17 5.66 -1.53 30.23
N SER A 18 6.31 -1.40 29.07
CA SER A 18 7.19 -0.27 28.75
C SER A 18 7.09 0.11 27.27
N PRO A 19 6.02 0.83 26.87
CA PRO A 19 5.83 1.16 25.47
C PRO A 19 6.84 2.22 25.01
N LYS A 20 7.54 1.94 23.91
CA LYS A 20 8.44 2.90 23.27
C LYS A 20 7.63 3.78 22.32
N SER A 21 6.98 4.80 22.88
CA SER A 21 6.22 5.78 22.11
C SER A 21 7.12 6.82 21.43
N PRO A 22 6.71 7.36 20.27
CA PRO A 22 7.35 8.52 19.68
C PRO A 22 7.31 9.74 20.63
N PRO A 23 8.23 10.69 20.52
CA PRO A 23 8.15 11.93 21.28
C PRO A 23 6.83 12.68 21.05
N ARG A 24 6.29 13.28 22.12
CA ARG A 24 5.00 13.98 22.08
C ARG A 24 4.98 15.08 21.01
N GLY A 25 3.90 15.14 20.25
CA GLY A 25 3.69 16.17 19.21
C GLY A 25 4.44 15.94 17.89
N ILE A 26 5.22 14.86 17.77
CA ILE A 26 5.84 14.52 16.49
C ILE A 26 4.82 13.87 15.57
N VAL A 27 4.18 12.79 16.03
CA VAL A 27 3.12 12.07 15.32
C VAL A 27 1.76 12.34 15.97
N SER A 28 0.71 12.32 15.16
CA SER A 28 -0.67 12.31 15.66
C SER A 28 -1.06 10.93 16.20
N GLU A 29 -2.07 10.87 17.06
CA GLU A 29 -2.59 9.60 17.61
C GLU A 29 -2.99 8.60 16.49
N ARG A 30 -3.53 9.10 15.38
CA ARG A 30 -3.90 8.26 14.23
C ARG A 30 -2.68 7.64 13.54
N GLN A 31 -1.58 8.38 13.45
CA GLN A 31 -0.32 7.89 12.87
C GLN A 31 0.36 6.91 13.83
N GLU A 32 0.37 7.21 15.13
CA GLU A 32 0.89 6.31 16.15
C GLU A 32 0.14 4.97 16.13
N ARG A 33 -1.21 5.02 16.11
CA ARG A 33 -2.05 3.83 16.00
C ARG A 33 -1.75 3.04 14.74
N TYR A 34 -1.54 3.70 13.59
CA TYR A 34 -1.13 3.01 12.37
C TYR A 34 0.20 2.24 12.53
N MET A 35 1.17 2.84 13.22
CA MET A 35 2.49 2.22 13.43
C MET A 35 2.49 1.10 14.49
N GLN A 36 1.41 0.94 15.26
CA GLN A 36 1.29 -0.14 16.27
C GLN A 36 0.92 -1.49 15.69
N TYR A 37 0.26 -1.50 14.52
CA TYR A 37 -0.26 -2.72 13.89
C TYR A 37 0.55 -3.08 12.66
N GLY A 38 0.69 -4.37 12.45
CA GLY A 38 1.38 -4.89 11.27
C GLY A 38 0.93 -6.27 10.89
N VAL A 39 1.65 -6.80 9.91
CA VAL A 39 1.53 -8.15 9.38
C VAL A 39 2.93 -8.69 9.26
N VAL A 40 3.16 -9.88 9.81
CA VAL A 40 4.36 -10.66 9.53
C VAL A 40 4.06 -11.62 8.39
N MET A 41 5.02 -11.85 7.52
CA MET A 41 4.92 -12.82 6.44
C MET A 41 6.26 -13.47 6.12
N GLY A 42 6.22 -14.57 5.39
CA GLY A 42 7.41 -15.29 4.94
C GLY A 42 7.44 -16.74 5.39
N ASN A 43 8.47 -17.45 4.94
CA ASN A 43 8.70 -18.87 5.19
C ASN A 43 8.77 -19.20 6.70
N LEU A 44 9.38 -18.31 7.49
CA LEU A 44 9.58 -18.51 8.93
C LEU A 44 8.35 -18.15 9.78
N VAL A 45 7.25 -17.74 9.16
CA VAL A 45 6.04 -17.28 9.83
C VAL A 45 5.01 -18.41 9.82
N PRO A 46 4.51 -18.87 10.98
CA PRO A 46 3.42 -19.85 11.03
C PRO A 46 2.21 -19.39 10.19
N GLY A 47 1.76 -20.26 9.27
CA GLY A 47 0.66 -19.96 8.34
C GLY A 47 1.04 -18.99 7.20
N GLY A 48 2.32 -18.63 7.07
CA GLY A 48 2.86 -17.78 6.01
C GLY A 48 2.58 -16.29 6.15
N CYS A 49 1.48 -15.90 6.80
CA CYS A 49 1.09 -14.50 6.99
C CYS A 49 0.02 -14.33 8.09
N PHE A 50 0.24 -13.45 9.07
CA PHE A 50 -0.81 -13.10 10.04
C PHE A 50 -0.63 -11.70 10.68
N PRO A 51 -1.72 -11.09 11.16
CA PRO A 51 -1.67 -9.77 11.80
C PRO A 51 -1.01 -9.82 13.18
N VAL A 52 -0.22 -8.79 13.47
CA VAL A 52 0.56 -8.66 14.70
C VAL A 52 0.47 -7.26 15.30
N ILE A 53 0.79 -7.16 16.58
CA ILE A 53 1.13 -5.92 17.26
C ILE A 53 2.56 -6.00 17.80
N TRP A 54 3.22 -4.85 17.91
CA TRP A 54 4.56 -4.80 18.47
C TRP A 54 4.52 -4.80 20.01
N ALA A 55 5.18 -5.78 20.64
CA ALA A 55 5.20 -5.98 22.09
C ALA A 55 6.37 -5.31 22.83
N GLY A 56 7.39 -4.86 22.10
CA GLY A 56 8.66 -4.41 22.67
C GLY A 56 9.77 -5.46 22.51
N ASP A 57 11.00 -5.07 22.87
CA ASP A 57 12.16 -5.97 23.09
C ASP A 57 12.36 -7.10 22.08
N ASN A 58 12.36 -6.78 20.78
CA ASN A 58 12.52 -7.72 19.66
C ASN A 58 11.37 -8.70 19.38
N HIS A 59 10.16 -8.46 19.92
CA HIS A 59 9.03 -9.37 19.76
C HIS A 59 7.78 -8.73 19.14
N PHE A 60 7.19 -9.44 18.18
CA PHE A 60 5.80 -9.26 17.76
C PHE A 60 4.93 -10.32 18.42
N ILE A 61 3.68 -9.98 18.72
CA ILE A 61 2.67 -10.97 19.09
C ILE A 61 1.48 -10.88 18.14
N ASN A 62 0.75 -11.97 17.97
CA ASN A 62 -0.49 -11.98 17.21
C ASN A 62 -1.49 -10.94 17.76
N ALA A 63 -2.26 -10.33 16.86
CA ALA A 63 -3.31 -9.41 17.28
C ALA A 63 -4.40 -10.14 18.11
N PRO A 64 -5.10 -9.45 19.04
CA PRO A 64 -6.01 -10.08 20.02
C PRO A 64 -7.15 -10.94 19.45
N ALA A 65 -7.45 -10.79 18.16
CA ALA A 65 -8.51 -11.55 17.48
C ALA A 65 -8.14 -13.01 17.17
N ILE A 66 -6.90 -13.43 17.41
CA ILE A 66 -6.43 -14.80 17.20
C ILE A 66 -6.34 -15.52 18.56
N PRO A 67 -7.05 -16.64 18.78
CA PRO A 67 -7.19 -17.32 20.07
C PRO A 67 -5.93 -18.09 20.51
N VAL A 68 -4.86 -18.10 19.71
CA VAL A 68 -3.57 -18.74 20.03
C VAL A 68 -2.50 -17.67 20.18
N MET A 69 -1.80 -17.65 21.32
CA MET A 69 -0.67 -16.76 21.53
C MET A 69 0.52 -17.21 20.68
N THR A 70 0.82 -16.43 19.64
CA THR A 70 1.98 -16.62 18.77
C THR A 70 2.93 -15.45 18.94
N THR A 71 4.16 -15.74 19.34
CA THR A 71 5.22 -14.75 19.49
C THR A 71 6.25 -14.94 18.37
N VAL A 72 6.59 -13.85 17.68
CA VAL A 72 7.59 -13.84 16.62
C VAL A 72 8.76 -12.96 17.05
N VAL A 73 9.94 -13.56 17.13
CA VAL A 73 11.20 -12.82 17.33
C VAL A 73 11.54 -12.12 16.02
N TRP A 74 11.63 -10.79 16.04
CA TRP A 74 11.80 -10.02 14.81
C TRP A 74 13.18 -10.21 14.19
N GLU A 75 14.23 -9.88 14.93
CA GLU A 75 15.62 -9.99 14.50
C GLU A 75 16.28 -11.19 15.17
N THR A 76 16.74 -12.17 14.39
CA THR A 76 17.45 -13.34 14.92
C THR A 76 18.92 -13.32 14.51
N GLY A 77 19.77 -13.87 15.38
CA GLY A 77 21.17 -14.12 15.04
C GLY A 77 21.33 -15.23 14.01
N LYS A 78 22.59 -15.63 13.79
CA LYS A 78 22.88 -16.85 13.05
C LYS A 78 22.27 -18.03 13.83
N LEU A 79 21.23 -18.65 13.28
CA LEU A 79 20.79 -19.99 13.71
C LEU A 79 21.62 -21.01 12.92
N ALA A 80 21.70 -22.25 13.39
CA ALA A 80 22.65 -23.27 12.90
C ALA A 80 22.84 -23.29 11.36
N ASP A 81 21.76 -23.08 10.59
CA ASP A 81 21.78 -23.10 9.13
C ASP A 81 21.19 -21.84 8.45
N THR A 82 21.07 -20.70 9.14
CA THR A 82 20.53 -19.47 8.52
C THR A 82 21.38 -18.24 8.82
N GLU A 83 21.53 -17.38 7.80
CA GLU A 83 22.12 -16.06 7.99
C GLU A 83 21.32 -15.23 9.00
N PRO A 84 21.99 -14.37 9.78
CA PRO A 84 21.31 -13.40 10.61
C PRO A 84 20.43 -12.49 9.76
N GLY A 85 19.29 -12.09 10.31
CA GLY A 85 18.34 -11.24 9.60
C GLY A 85 17.07 -11.06 10.39
N THR A 86 16.11 -10.35 9.80
CA THR A 86 14.79 -10.20 10.40
C THR A 86 13.75 -11.08 9.72
N VAL A 87 12.59 -11.26 10.35
CA VAL A 87 11.37 -11.63 9.64
C VAL A 87 10.86 -10.44 8.83
N ILE A 88 10.06 -10.70 7.79
CA ILE A 88 9.39 -9.65 7.04
C ILE A 88 8.20 -9.18 7.88
N ALA A 89 8.31 -7.99 8.44
CA ALA A 89 7.23 -7.32 9.17
C ALA A 89 6.84 -6.05 8.42
N LEU A 90 5.54 -5.82 8.22
CA LEU A 90 5.00 -4.70 7.46
C LEU A 90 3.89 -4.02 8.25
N HIS A 91 3.77 -2.69 8.18
CA HIS A 91 2.52 -2.05 8.65
C HIS A 91 1.34 -2.57 7.83
N THR A 92 0.13 -2.60 8.38
CA THR A 92 -1.03 -3.23 7.74
C THR A 92 -1.23 -2.78 6.29
N ALA A 93 -1.27 -1.47 6.03
CA ALA A 93 -1.44 -0.96 4.67
C ALA A 93 -0.22 -1.24 3.77
N CYS A 94 0.99 -1.30 4.33
CA CYS A 94 2.17 -1.71 3.56
C CYS A 94 2.05 -3.17 3.11
N ALA A 95 1.53 -4.03 3.98
CA ALA A 95 1.28 -5.44 3.67
C ALA A 95 0.21 -5.59 2.59
N ASP A 96 -0.91 -4.86 2.69
CA ASP A 96 -1.98 -4.92 1.69
C ASP A 96 -1.50 -4.48 0.30
N ILE A 97 -0.74 -3.37 0.22
CA ILE A 97 -0.15 -2.88 -1.02
C ILE A 97 0.85 -3.90 -1.60
N LEU A 98 1.75 -4.47 -0.78
CA LEU A 98 2.72 -5.45 -1.25
C LEU A 98 2.03 -6.75 -1.74
N ARG A 99 1.06 -7.25 -0.97
CA ARG A 99 0.26 -8.43 -1.33
C ARG A 99 -0.43 -8.21 -2.67
N HIS A 100 -1.02 -7.04 -2.88
CA HIS A 100 -1.61 -6.68 -4.16
C HIS A 100 -0.58 -6.65 -5.29
N ALA A 101 0.58 -6.00 -5.11
CA ALA A 101 1.64 -5.98 -6.11
C ALA A 101 2.15 -7.38 -6.48
N LEU A 102 2.15 -8.32 -5.52
CA LEU A 102 2.47 -9.73 -5.74
C LEU A 102 1.31 -10.54 -6.31
N GLY A 103 0.10 -10.00 -6.43
CA GLY A 103 -1.08 -10.77 -6.83
C GLY A 103 -1.45 -11.85 -5.80
N ALA A 104 -1.22 -11.56 -4.51
CA ALA A 104 -1.45 -12.45 -3.37
C ALA A 104 -2.36 -11.79 -2.32
N SER A 105 -3.41 -11.11 -2.78
CA SER A 105 -4.32 -10.34 -1.91
C SER A 105 -5.21 -11.22 -1.03
N ASP A 106 -5.52 -12.45 -1.45
CA ASP A 106 -6.40 -13.37 -0.71
C ASP A 106 -5.62 -14.29 0.27
N TYR A 107 -6.37 -15.17 0.96
CA TYR A 107 -5.84 -16.15 1.90
C TYR A 107 -5.83 -17.57 1.33
N SER A 108 -5.76 -17.71 0.00
CA SER A 108 -5.56 -19.02 -0.63
C SER A 108 -4.18 -19.58 -0.29
N VAL A 109 -4.03 -20.91 -0.41
CA VAL A 109 -2.74 -21.58 -0.29
C VAL A 109 -1.73 -20.99 -1.27
N GLU A 110 -2.14 -20.71 -2.50
CA GLU A 110 -1.30 -20.12 -3.56
C GLU A 110 -0.76 -18.75 -3.14
N SER A 111 -1.61 -17.88 -2.60
CA SER A 111 -1.18 -16.60 -2.05
C SER A 111 -0.23 -16.77 -0.88
N MET A 112 -0.52 -17.67 0.07
CA MET A 112 0.37 -17.87 1.24
C MET A 112 1.71 -18.47 0.84
N VAL A 113 1.75 -19.40 -0.12
CA VAL A 113 2.98 -19.93 -0.71
C VAL A 113 3.76 -18.77 -1.33
N LYS A 114 3.13 -17.95 -2.15
CA LYS A 114 3.79 -16.81 -2.81
C LYS A 114 4.39 -15.81 -1.82
N LEU A 115 3.70 -15.51 -0.72
CA LEU A 115 4.23 -14.66 0.34
C LEU A 115 5.36 -15.34 1.12
N SER A 116 5.28 -16.65 1.32
CA SER A 116 6.32 -17.46 1.95
C SER A 116 7.57 -17.62 1.07
N MET A 117 7.48 -17.33 -0.23
CA MET A 117 8.64 -17.33 -1.12
C MET A 117 9.51 -16.09 -0.98
N ILE A 118 9.01 -14.98 -0.43
CA ILE A 118 9.71 -13.68 -0.50
C ILE A 118 11.09 -13.77 0.15
N ASP A 119 11.17 -14.26 1.38
CA ASP A 119 12.43 -14.42 2.12
C ASP A 119 13.26 -15.62 1.64
N ALA A 120 12.63 -16.63 1.04
CA ALA A 120 13.32 -17.75 0.41
C ALA A 120 14.03 -17.35 -0.90
N VAL A 121 13.45 -16.41 -1.65
CA VAL A 121 13.94 -15.97 -2.97
C VAL A 121 14.83 -14.74 -2.87
N LEU A 122 14.39 -13.72 -2.12
CA LEU A 122 15.15 -12.46 -1.95
C LEU A 122 16.17 -12.54 -0.81
N GLY A 123 16.16 -13.63 -0.05
CA GLY A 123 16.89 -13.78 1.19
C GLY A 123 16.22 -13.07 2.36
N ARG A 124 16.70 -13.38 3.56
CA ARG A 124 16.23 -12.71 4.78
C ARG A 124 16.59 -11.22 4.73
N PRO A 125 15.66 -10.32 5.14
CA PRO A 125 15.99 -8.92 5.31
C PRO A 125 17.20 -8.72 6.24
N HIS A 126 17.96 -7.66 5.99
CA HIS A 126 19.15 -7.33 6.78
C HIS A 126 18.84 -7.22 8.29
N PRO A 127 19.83 -7.46 9.17
CA PRO A 127 19.78 -7.16 10.61
C PRO A 127 20.34 -5.76 10.93
N GLY A 128 20.42 -5.40 12.21
CA GLY A 128 21.14 -4.21 12.70
C GLY A 128 20.50 -2.85 12.31
N PRO A 129 21.30 -1.82 11.99
CA PRO A 129 20.77 -0.51 11.54
C PRO A 129 19.91 -0.59 10.27
N ASP A 130 20.21 -1.55 9.40
CA ASP A 130 19.42 -1.87 8.20
C ASP A 130 18.33 -2.92 8.45
N ALA A 131 18.02 -3.22 9.73
CA ALA A 131 17.11 -4.29 10.10
C ALA A 131 15.78 -4.20 9.34
N GLY A 132 15.33 -5.25 8.67
CA GLY A 132 14.10 -5.28 7.85
C GLY A 132 14.27 -4.86 6.38
N ARG A 133 15.46 -4.45 5.93
CA ARG A 133 15.70 -4.07 4.53
C ARG A 133 15.85 -5.32 3.65
N LEU A 134 15.05 -5.43 2.59
CA LEU A 134 15.21 -6.49 1.59
C LEU A 134 16.44 -6.21 0.71
N ARG A 135 17.29 -7.24 0.51
CA ARG A 135 18.64 -7.07 -0.06
C ARG A 135 18.66 -6.59 -1.50
N GLN A 136 17.70 -7.03 -2.30
CA GLN A 136 17.66 -6.79 -3.75
C GLN A 136 16.74 -5.62 -4.15
N VAL A 137 16.22 -4.88 -3.16
CA VAL A 137 15.23 -3.82 -3.34
C VAL A 137 15.91 -2.46 -3.25
N LYS A 138 15.72 -1.63 -4.28
CA LYS A 138 16.33 -0.31 -4.38
C LYS A 138 15.44 0.77 -3.77
N TYR A 139 15.31 0.77 -2.44
CA TYR A 139 14.38 1.66 -1.72
C TYR A 139 14.58 3.15 -2.07
N GLU A 140 15.83 3.58 -2.16
CA GLU A 140 16.21 4.99 -2.34
C GLU A 140 16.10 5.47 -3.80
N ASP A 141 16.04 4.56 -4.77
CA ASP A 141 16.07 4.91 -6.20
C ASP A 141 14.67 4.98 -6.83
N VAL A 142 13.63 4.54 -6.12
CA VAL A 142 12.28 4.39 -6.67
C VAL A 142 11.28 5.41 -6.11
N GLY A 143 10.30 5.76 -6.93
CA GLY A 143 9.20 6.65 -6.55
C GLY A 143 9.67 8.03 -6.11
N GLU A 144 9.36 8.40 -4.87
CA GLU A 144 9.71 9.69 -4.27
C GLU A 144 11.15 9.76 -3.73
N LYS A 145 11.96 8.68 -3.89
CA LYS A 145 13.39 8.61 -3.54
C LYS A 145 13.69 9.01 -2.09
N VAL A 146 13.03 8.32 -1.17
CA VAL A 146 13.14 8.57 0.28
C VAL A 146 14.21 7.66 0.88
N ASP A 147 15.23 8.24 1.50
CA ASP A 147 16.19 7.51 2.34
C ASP A 147 15.89 7.75 3.82
N VAL A 148 15.55 6.67 4.54
CA VAL A 148 15.26 6.72 5.97
C VAL A 148 16.40 6.18 6.84
N ARG A 149 17.46 5.61 6.25
CA ARG A 149 18.57 5.00 6.99
C ARG A 149 19.27 5.97 7.94
N PRO A 150 19.51 7.26 7.59
CA PRO A 150 20.20 8.20 8.48
C PRO A 150 19.50 8.43 9.83
N TYR A 151 18.22 8.06 9.95
CA TYR A 151 17.42 8.26 11.16
C TYR A 151 17.33 7.01 12.03
N TRP A 152 17.93 5.90 11.60
CA TRP A 152 18.03 4.69 12.41
C TRP A 152 19.36 4.69 13.16
N VAL A 153 19.26 4.57 14.48
CA VAL A 153 20.42 4.49 15.38
C VAL A 153 20.50 3.08 15.94
N GLU A 154 21.72 2.54 15.95
CA GLU A 154 21.97 1.19 16.46
C GLU A 154 21.58 1.09 17.94
N GLY A 155 20.87 0.02 18.28
CA GLY A 155 20.43 -0.25 19.65
C GLY A 155 21.49 -1.01 20.46
N LYS A 156 21.33 -1.01 21.78
CA LYS A 156 22.17 -1.80 22.70
C LYS A 156 22.09 -3.32 22.46
N SER A 157 21.05 -3.79 21.80
CA SER A 157 20.84 -5.20 21.46
C SER A 157 19.95 -5.35 20.22
N LYS A 158 19.88 -6.57 19.68
CA LYS A 158 19.06 -6.92 18.52
C LYS A 158 17.60 -6.50 18.73
N GLY A 159 16.98 -5.96 17.69
CA GLY A 159 15.61 -5.44 17.73
C GLY A 159 15.42 -4.12 18.47
N ASN A 160 16.48 -3.56 19.08
CA ASN A 160 16.40 -2.33 19.87
C ASN A 160 16.95 -1.08 19.16
N ALA A 161 17.11 -1.12 17.84
CA ALA A 161 17.40 0.08 17.05
C ALA A 161 16.32 1.15 17.28
N THR A 162 16.76 2.39 17.49
CA THR A 162 15.90 3.56 17.75
C THR A 162 15.76 4.42 16.50
N PHE A 163 14.61 5.10 16.38
CA PHE A 163 14.34 6.00 15.27
C PHE A 163 14.35 7.44 15.74
N GLU A 164 15.16 8.28 15.10
CA GLU A 164 15.33 9.70 15.42
C GLU A 164 14.19 10.54 14.83
N TYR A 165 13.02 10.43 15.46
CA TYR A 165 11.79 11.10 15.04
C TYR A 165 11.93 12.62 14.87
N SER A 166 12.67 13.29 15.76
CA SER A 166 12.86 14.74 15.71
C SER A 166 13.67 15.17 14.48
N ALA A 167 14.79 14.48 14.22
CA ALA A 167 15.62 14.71 13.04
C ALA A 167 14.83 14.38 11.76
N PHE A 168 14.06 13.30 11.77
CA PHE A 168 13.21 12.91 10.65
C PHE A 168 12.17 13.97 10.30
N LYS A 169 11.48 14.51 11.31
CA LYS A 169 10.49 15.59 11.11
C LYS A 169 11.14 16.86 10.59
N ALA A 170 12.34 17.20 11.07
CA ALA A 170 13.09 18.37 10.61
C ALA A 170 13.58 18.26 9.15
N SER A 171 13.70 17.05 8.61
CA SER A 171 14.17 16.80 7.24
C SER A 171 13.16 17.11 6.13
N GLY A 172 11.90 17.38 6.47
CA GLY A 172 10.81 17.56 5.50
C GLY A 172 10.26 16.25 4.90
N LEU A 173 10.64 15.09 5.46
CA LEU A 173 10.11 13.77 5.11
C LEU A 173 8.92 13.35 5.99
N ASP A 174 8.41 14.24 6.86
CA ASP A 174 7.30 13.98 7.77
C ASP A 174 6.01 13.53 7.05
N TRP A 175 5.82 13.94 5.80
CA TRP A 175 4.72 13.48 4.97
C TRP A 175 4.66 11.95 4.81
N THR A 176 5.80 11.24 4.95
CA THR A 176 5.86 9.76 4.85
C THR A 176 5.22 9.06 6.06
N LEU A 177 5.12 9.74 7.21
CA LEU A 177 4.47 9.21 8.42
C LEU A 177 2.94 9.22 8.29
N ASN A 178 2.39 9.76 7.20
CA ASN A 178 0.96 9.76 6.94
C ASN A 178 0.44 8.37 6.59
N ARG A 179 -0.87 8.21 6.81
CA ARG A 179 -1.56 6.94 6.60
C ARG A 179 -1.87 6.72 5.11
N PRO A 180 -1.31 5.69 4.46
CA PRO A 180 -1.51 5.43 3.04
C PRO A 180 -2.85 4.75 2.72
N ASP A 181 -3.62 4.38 3.74
CA ASP A 181 -4.96 3.77 3.66
C ASP A 181 -6.10 4.79 3.82
N THR A 182 -5.77 6.09 3.91
CA THR A 182 -6.75 7.17 4.07
C THR A 182 -6.92 7.95 2.78
N PHE A 183 -8.01 7.67 2.07
CA PHE A 183 -8.33 8.25 0.76
C PHE A 183 -9.09 9.57 0.86
N PRO A 184 -9.00 10.45 -0.15
CA PRO A 184 -9.92 11.56 -0.29
C PRO A 184 -11.38 11.09 -0.33
N MET A 185 -12.28 11.93 0.15
CA MET A 185 -13.71 11.66 0.05
C MET A 185 -14.14 11.73 -1.41
N PHE A 186 -14.78 10.66 -1.90
CA PHE A 186 -15.39 10.65 -3.22
C PHE A 186 -16.80 11.24 -3.17
N TYR A 187 -17.16 12.03 -4.19
CA TYR A 187 -18.49 12.61 -4.34
C TYR A 187 -19.17 12.03 -5.58
N GLU A 188 -20.35 11.45 -5.39
CA GLU A 188 -21.13 10.81 -6.45
C GLU A 188 -21.62 11.78 -7.53
N LYS A 189 -21.64 13.08 -7.24
CA LYS A 189 -22.03 14.14 -8.17
C LYS A 189 -21.20 15.38 -7.94
N VAL A 190 -21.00 16.16 -8.99
CA VAL A 190 -20.42 17.51 -8.87
C VAL A 190 -21.38 18.40 -8.08
N LYS A 191 -20.90 18.97 -6.98
CA LYS A 191 -21.71 19.86 -6.14
C LYS A 191 -22.22 21.06 -6.95
N PRO A 192 -23.48 21.49 -6.78
CA PRO A 192 -24.04 22.64 -7.50
C PRO A 192 -23.19 23.90 -7.38
N ALA A 193 -22.62 24.19 -6.21
CA ALA A 193 -21.73 25.34 -6.02
C ALA A 193 -20.45 25.30 -6.87
N ARG A 194 -19.94 24.10 -7.22
CA ARG A 194 -18.80 23.93 -8.13
C ARG A 194 -19.22 24.02 -9.59
N ALA A 195 -20.41 23.53 -9.91
CA ALA A 195 -21.02 23.63 -11.23
C ALA A 195 -21.53 25.04 -11.56
N ALA A 196 -21.84 25.86 -10.55
CA ALA A 196 -22.31 27.24 -10.65
C ALA A 196 -21.25 28.25 -11.14
N ALA A 197 -20.26 27.78 -11.91
CA ALA A 197 -19.36 28.67 -12.63
C ALA A 197 -20.22 29.60 -13.50
N ARG A 198 -20.02 30.93 -13.38
CA ARG A 198 -20.67 31.92 -14.26
C ARG A 198 -20.58 31.42 -15.70
N GLU A 199 -21.70 31.42 -16.41
CA GLU A 199 -21.75 31.04 -17.83
C GLU A 199 -20.60 31.73 -18.59
N PRO A 200 -19.85 31.00 -19.43
CA PRO A 200 -18.81 31.61 -20.24
C PRO A 200 -19.44 32.71 -21.11
N SER A 201 -18.75 33.83 -21.27
CA SER A 201 -19.28 34.91 -22.10
C SER A 201 -19.41 34.44 -23.56
N PRO A 202 -20.40 34.93 -24.32
CA PRO A 202 -20.56 34.59 -25.73
C PRO A 202 -19.27 34.83 -26.55
N ALA A 203 -18.51 35.87 -26.22
CA ALA A 203 -17.23 36.17 -26.86
C ALA A 203 -16.15 35.11 -26.59
N SER A 204 -16.09 34.57 -25.38
CA SER A 204 -15.17 33.49 -25.01
C SER A 204 -15.54 32.17 -25.70
N VAL A 205 -16.84 31.87 -25.82
CA VAL A 205 -17.34 30.71 -26.57
C VAL A 205 -16.96 30.87 -28.05
N ALA A 206 -17.28 32.01 -28.66
CA ALA A 206 -16.97 32.27 -30.07
C ALA A 206 -15.46 32.19 -30.36
N SER A 207 -14.60 32.66 -29.46
CA SER A 207 -13.13 32.61 -29.64
C SER A 207 -12.59 31.19 -29.60
N ILE A 208 -13.07 30.35 -28.66
CA ILE A 208 -12.65 28.95 -28.56
C ILE A 208 -13.23 28.13 -29.71
N THR A 209 -14.49 28.36 -30.09
CA THR A 209 -15.09 27.71 -31.26
C THR A 209 -14.38 28.10 -32.56
N LYS A 210 -13.87 29.33 -32.70
CA LYS A 210 -13.04 29.72 -33.86
C LYS A 210 -11.70 29.00 -33.92
N LEU A 211 -11.09 28.68 -32.78
CA LEU A 211 -9.83 27.91 -32.72
C LEU A 211 -10.02 26.45 -33.16
N PHE A 212 -11.22 25.90 -32.97
CA PHE A 212 -11.58 24.54 -33.35
C PHE A 212 -12.63 24.58 -34.47
N ALA A 213 -12.19 24.60 -35.72
CA ALA A 213 -13.03 24.73 -36.92
C ALA A 213 -14.13 23.65 -37.09
N SER A 214 -14.13 22.62 -36.23
CA SER A 214 -15.13 21.56 -36.09
C SER A 214 -15.36 21.27 -34.61
N GLU A 215 -16.53 20.69 -34.24
CA GLU A 215 -16.98 20.34 -32.88
C GLU A 215 -15.87 20.42 -31.80
N PRO A 216 -15.76 21.55 -31.07
CA PRO A 216 -14.63 21.82 -30.17
C PRO A 216 -14.40 20.71 -29.14
N VAL A 217 -15.47 20.02 -28.72
CA VAL A 217 -15.43 18.92 -27.76
C VAL A 217 -14.70 17.69 -28.31
N ALA A 218 -14.86 17.37 -29.60
CA ALA A 218 -14.22 16.20 -30.22
C ALA A 218 -12.70 16.40 -30.33
N VAL A 219 -12.27 17.58 -30.78
CA VAL A 219 -10.85 17.93 -30.85
C VAL A 219 -10.22 17.98 -29.45
N LEU A 220 -10.91 18.59 -28.48
CA LEU A 220 -10.47 18.61 -27.09
C LEU A 220 -10.32 17.19 -26.54
N ARG A 221 -11.26 16.27 -26.79
CA ARG A 221 -11.16 14.88 -26.34
C ARG A 221 -9.90 14.20 -26.87
N HIS A 222 -9.57 14.40 -28.14
CA HIS A 222 -8.35 13.86 -28.74
C HIS A 222 -7.09 14.44 -28.07
N LEU A 223 -7.02 15.78 -27.92
CA LEU A 223 -5.90 16.45 -27.25
C LEU A 223 -5.74 15.99 -25.79
N LEU A 224 -6.85 15.90 -25.04
CA LEU A 224 -6.86 15.50 -23.64
C LEU A 224 -6.25 14.11 -23.45
N SER A 225 -6.35 13.19 -24.41
CA SER A 225 -5.77 11.84 -24.29
C SER A 225 -4.24 11.82 -24.22
N HIS A 226 -3.57 12.85 -24.76
CA HIS A 226 -2.11 12.96 -24.80
C HIS A 226 -1.51 13.74 -23.61
N LEU A 227 -2.35 14.30 -22.75
CA LEU A 227 -1.88 15.10 -21.62
C LEU A 227 -1.52 14.23 -20.41
N SER A 228 -0.49 14.65 -19.66
CA SER A 228 -0.28 14.17 -18.29
C SER A 228 -1.43 14.61 -17.37
N ASP A 229 -1.66 13.92 -16.25
CA ASP A 229 -2.77 14.25 -15.34
C ASP A 229 -2.70 15.70 -14.83
N ARG A 230 -1.48 16.20 -14.58
CA ARG A 230 -1.24 17.60 -14.24
C ARG A 230 -1.71 18.54 -15.35
N SER A 231 -1.34 18.26 -16.60
CA SER A 231 -1.67 19.11 -17.75
C SER A 231 -3.15 19.02 -18.11
N PHE A 232 -3.74 17.83 -17.97
CA PHE A 232 -5.18 17.58 -18.12
C PHE A 232 -5.98 18.43 -17.14
N TYR A 233 -5.65 18.35 -15.85
CA TYR A 233 -6.34 19.12 -14.83
C TYR A 233 -6.12 20.63 -15.02
N ALA A 234 -4.88 21.04 -15.34
CA ALA A 234 -4.56 22.45 -15.57
C ALA A 234 -5.35 23.03 -16.74
N LEU A 235 -5.34 22.36 -17.91
CA LEU A 235 -6.06 22.79 -19.11
C LEU A 235 -7.55 22.96 -18.81
N LEU A 236 -8.19 21.95 -18.21
CA LEU A 236 -9.60 22.01 -17.85
C LEU A 236 -9.90 23.03 -16.75
N SER A 237 -8.90 23.56 -16.05
CA SER A 237 -9.06 24.61 -15.04
C SER A 237 -8.73 26.03 -15.54
N THR A 238 -8.27 26.19 -16.78
CA THR A 238 -7.78 27.49 -17.31
C THR A 238 -8.86 28.55 -17.45
N CYS A 239 -10.02 28.21 -18.02
CA CYS A 239 -11.08 29.16 -18.31
C CYS A 239 -12.46 28.58 -17.96
N ARG A 240 -13.48 29.45 -17.89
CA ARG A 240 -14.84 29.06 -17.47
C ARG A 240 -15.44 28.00 -18.39
N LEU A 241 -15.22 28.10 -19.71
CA LEU A 241 -15.75 27.13 -20.68
C LEU A 241 -15.11 25.75 -20.51
N LEU A 242 -13.78 25.67 -20.47
CA LEU A 242 -13.07 24.40 -20.29
C LEU A 242 -13.36 23.78 -18.91
N ARG A 243 -13.52 24.62 -17.88
CA ARG A 243 -13.94 24.17 -16.55
C ARG A 243 -15.36 23.62 -16.54
N LYS A 244 -16.29 24.25 -17.28
CA LYS A 244 -17.65 23.71 -17.46
C LYS A 244 -17.58 22.32 -18.07
N HIS A 245 -16.85 22.15 -19.18
CA HIS A 245 -16.67 20.82 -19.79
C HIS A 245 -15.95 19.82 -18.89
N GLY A 246 -14.94 20.24 -18.12
CA GLY A 246 -14.29 19.38 -17.14
C GLY A 246 -15.26 18.87 -16.07
N LEU A 247 -16.15 19.73 -15.60
CA LEU A 247 -17.13 19.39 -14.57
C LEU A 247 -18.37 18.63 -15.08
N THR A 248 -18.63 18.63 -16.38
CA THR A 248 -19.81 17.95 -16.96
C THR A 248 -19.43 16.87 -17.96
N THR A 249 -18.78 17.26 -19.07
CA THR A 249 -18.50 16.39 -20.22
C THR A 249 -17.36 15.41 -19.97
N PHE A 250 -16.29 15.85 -19.29
CA PHE A 250 -15.02 15.10 -19.21
C PHE A 250 -14.80 14.35 -17.89
N GLN A 251 -15.86 14.12 -17.10
CA GLN A 251 -15.78 13.26 -15.91
C GLN A 251 -15.39 11.81 -16.24
N PRO A 252 -15.89 11.18 -17.33
CA PRO A 252 -15.45 9.83 -17.70
C PRO A 252 -13.96 9.74 -18.00
N GLU A 253 -13.39 10.75 -18.68
CA GLU A 253 -11.95 10.84 -18.95
C GLU A 253 -11.15 11.05 -17.66
N ALA A 254 -11.65 11.86 -16.72
CA ALA A 254 -11.05 12.01 -15.40
C ALA A 254 -11.11 10.70 -14.59
N ARG A 255 -12.21 9.95 -14.67
CA ARG A 255 -12.35 8.62 -14.06
C ARG A 255 -11.32 7.64 -14.62
N ALA A 256 -11.20 7.56 -15.94
CA ALA A 256 -10.24 6.66 -16.59
C ALA A 256 -8.81 6.94 -16.11
N ARG A 257 -8.43 8.22 -15.98
CA ARG A 257 -7.13 8.64 -15.44
C ARG A 257 -6.92 8.23 -13.99
N VAL A 258 -7.90 8.47 -13.13
CA VAL A 258 -7.82 8.06 -11.71
C VAL A 258 -7.64 6.55 -11.59
N LEU A 259 -8.40 5.76 -12.36
CA LEU A 259 -8.30 4.31 -12.32
C LEU A 259 -6.96 3.81 -12.87
N ALA A 260 -6.40 4.46 -13.90
CA ALA A 260 -5.09 4.14 -14.45
C ALA A 260 -3.93 4.42 -13.48
N LEU A 261 -4.13 5.27 -12.46
CA LEU A 261 -3.12 5.52 -11.44
C LEU A 261 -2.98 4.34 -10.46
N GLU A 262 -3.95 3.43 -10.35
CA GLU A 262 -4.01 2.26 -9.46
C GLU A 262 -3.87 2.59 -7.95
N TRP A 263 -2.77 3.21 -7.54
CA TRP A 263 -2.55 3.73 -6.18
C TRP A 263 -3.58 4.78 -5.78
N ALA A 264 -4.26 5.43 -6.72
CA ALA A 264 -5.22 6.48 -6.41
C ALA A 264 -6.54 5.96 -5.84
N VAL A 265 -6.83 4.66 -5.99
CA VAL A 265 -8.06 4.02 -5.49
C VAL A 265 -7.76 2.98 -4.41
N PRO A 266 -8.73 2.66 -3.55
CA PRO A 266 -8.60 1.60 -2.57
C PRO A 266 -8.47 0.25 -3.26
N LEU A 267 -7.68 -0.63 -2.64
CA LEU A 267 -7.66 -2.04 -2.96
C LEU A 267 -9.02 -2.66 -2.60
N GLU A 268 -9.36 -3.77 -3.24
CA GLU A 268 -10.59 -4.52 -2.95
C GLU A 268 -10.72 -4.89 -1.46
N THR A 269 -9.60 -5.27 -0.82
CA THR A 269 -9.57 -5.59 0.61
C THR A 269 -9.81 -4.37 1.49
N GLU A 270 -9.25 -3.20 1.12
CA GLU A 270 -9.45 -1.92 1.81
C GLU A 270 -10.92 -1.45 1.66
N TYR A 271 -11.47 -1.54 0.45
CA TYR A 271 -12.86 -1.18 0.15
C TYR A 271 -13.83 -2.11 0.89
N ALA A 272 -13.62 -3.42 0.83
CA ALA A 272 -14.46 -4.39 1.54
C ALA A 272 -14.41 -4.19 3.07
N ALA A 273 -13.25 -3.84 3.63
CA ALA A 273 -13.13 -3.49 5.05
C ALA A 273 -13.96 -2.24 5.38
N ALA A 274 -13.87 -1.19 4.56
CA ALA A 274 -14.69 0.01 4.73
C ALA A 274 -16.19 -0.29 4.64
N CYS A 275 -16.62 -1.14 3.70
CA CYS A 275 -18.02 -1.59 3.61
C CYS A 275 -18.48 -2.35 4.85
N ARG A 276 -17.66 -3.27 5.40
CA ARG A 276 -18.00 -3.97 6.65
C ARG A 276 -18.13 -3.02 7.84
N MET A 277 -17.20 -2.06 7.97
CA MET A 277 -17.25 -1.06 9.04
C MET A 277 -18.48 -0.16 8.92
N ALA A 278 -18.83 0.23 7.69
CA ALA A 278 -20.03 0.99 7.39
C ALA A 278 -21.31 0.22 7.75
N GLY A 279 -21.42 -1.05 7.35
CA GLY A 279 -22.60 -1.89 7.66
C GLY A 279 -22.77 -2.20 9.15
N ASN A 280 -21.69 -2.13 9.93
CA ASN A 280 -21.73 -2.28 11.39
C ASN A 280 -22.02 -0.96 12.13
N ALA A 281 -22.02 0.19 11.43
CA ALA A 281 -22.39 1.46 12.02
C ALA A 281 -23.91 1.56 12.12
N LYS A 282 -24.42 1.94 13.31
CA LYS A 282 -25.87 2.02 13.60
C LYS A 282 -26.68 2.90 12.62
N ASP A 283 -26.01 3.77 11.87
CA ASP A 283 -26.63 4.76 10.96
C ASP A 283 -26.17 4.63 9.49
N GLY A 284 -25.46 3.55 9.10
CA GLY A 284 -24.78 3.46 7.80
C GLY A 284 -25.24 2.32 6.90
N GLY A 285 -26.05 2.61 5.87
CA GLY A 285 -26.29 1.67 4.77
C GLY A 285 -25.06 1.51 3.83
N PRO A 286 -25.08 0.56 2.89
CA PRO A 286 -24.00 0.30 1.91
C PRO A 286 -23.56 1.51 1.06
N GLY A 287 -24.40 2.56 0.95
CA GLY A 287 -24.10 3.84 0.29
C GLY A 287 -23.33 4.87 1.13
N SER A 288 -22.87 4.51 2.33
CA SER A 288 -22.09 5.41 3.20
C SER A 288 -20.59 5.42 2.89
N VAL A 289 -20.10 4.45 2.10
CA VAL A 289 -18.68 4.35 1.73
C VAL A 289 -18.36 5.37 0.64
N ARG A 290 -17.89 6.55 1.05
CA ARG A 290 -17.49 7.64 0.15
C ARG A 290 -16.06 7.46 -0.37
N MET A 291 -15.79 6.32 -1.00
CA MET A 291 -14.50 6.01 -1.60
C MET A 291 -14.64 5.84 -3.11
N ALA A 292 -13.64 6.27 -3.87
CA ALA A 292 -13.60 6.01 -5.30
C ALA A 292 -13.45 4.50 -5.54
N HIS A 293 -14.22 3.93 -6.45
CA HIS A 293 -14.17 2.50 -6.77
C HIS A 293 -14.46 2.29 -8.25
N ALA A 294 -13.79 1.32 -8.89
CA ALA A 294 -13.99 1.05 -10.31
C ALA A 294 -15.43 0.63 -10.62
N VAL A 295 -16.04 -0.21 -9.76
CA VAL A 295 -17.38 -0.76 -10.01
C VAL A 295 -18.49 0.05 -9.32
N ASN A 296 -18.22 0.56 -8.11
CA ASN A 296 -19.27 1.05 -7.22
C ASN A 296 -19.44 2.57 -7.26
N ALA A 297 -18.43 3.30 -7.76
CA ALA A 297 -18.52 4.74 -7.90
C ALA A 297 -19.13 5.12 -9.26
N PRO A 298 -20.09 6.06 -9.31
CA PRO A 298 -20.75 6.48 -10.54
C PRO A 298 -19.76 7.05 -11.57
N VAL A 299 -20.01 6.77 -12.85
CA VAL A 299 -19.16 7.21 -13.97
C VAL A 299 -19.13 8.75 -14.07
N ASP A 300 -20.24 9.41 -13.77
CA ASP A 300 -20.45 10.85 -13.76
C ASP A 300 -20.18 11.50 -12.39
N GLY A 301 -19.54 10.77 -11.47
CA GLY A 301 -19.08 11.32 -10.20
C GLY A 301 -18.05 12.43 -10.36
N ASP A 302 -17.67 13.06 -9.24
CA ASP A 302 -16.76 14.20 -9.23
C ASP A 302 -15.29 13.79 -9.34
N TRP A 303 -14.96 13.03 -10.38
CA TRP A 303 -13.65 12.47 -10.66
C TRP A 303 -12.58 13.54 -10.89
N MET A 304 -12.95 14.68 -11.47
CA MET A 304 -12.05 15.83 -11.59
C MET A 304 -11.58 16.37 -10.24
N LEU A 305 -12.47 16.46 -9.25
CA LEU A 305 -12.08 16.85 -7.90
C LEU A 305 -11.19 15.80 -7.27
N TYR A 306 -11.59 14.54 -7.40
CA TYR A 306 -10.88 13.42 -6.82
C TYR A 306 -9.44 13.34 -7.37
N LEU A 307 -9.26 13.44 -8.69
CA LEU A 307 -7.96 13.49 -9.37
C LEU A 307 -7.07 14.60 -8.81
N SER A 308 -7.60 15.81 -8.61
CA SER A 308 -6.84 16.88 -7.96
C SER A 308 -6.49 16.55 -6.51
N GLN A 309 -7.40 15.96 -5.74
CA GLN A 309 -7.18 15.65 -4.33
C GLN A 309 -6.12 14.57 -4.13
N VAL A 310 -6.11 13.51 -4.95
CA VAL A 310 -5.11 12.41 -4.82
C VAL A 310 -3.68 12.87 -5.06
N HIS A 311 -3.47 13.96 -5.81
CA HIS A 311 -2.14 14.53 -6.00
C HIS A 311 -1.74 15.55 -4.93
N ARG A 312 -2.68 16.05 -4.11
CA ARG A 312 -2.44 17.14 -3.15
C ARG A 312 -2.37 16.69 -1.70
N THR A 313 -2.93 15.54 -1.35
CA THR A 313 -2.99 15.10 0.05
C THR A 313 -1.72 14.34 0.46
N PRO A 314 -1.17 14.59 1.66
CA PRO A 314 0.01 13.88 2.15
C PRO A 314 -0.18 12.35 2.24
N ASN A 315 -1.37 11.88 2.63
CA ASN A 315 -1.72 10.45 2.66
C ASN A 315 -1.52 9.78 1.30
N MET A 316 -1.98 10.42 0.23
CA MET A 316 -1.88 9.86 -1.12
C MET A 316 -0.48 9.98 -1.70
N ARG A 317 0.29 11.00 -1.27
CA ARG A 317 1.73 11.06 -1.54
C ARG A 317 2.47 9.88 -0.88
N ALA A 318 2.19 9.58 0.39
CA ALA A 318 2.71 8.41 1.09
C ALA A 318 2.31 7.12 0.36
N ARG A 319 1.04 6.95 0.00
CA ARG A 319 0.56 5.78 -0.75
C ARG A 319 1.29 5.60 -2.10
N ARG A 320 1.46 6.66 -2.89
CA ARG A 320 2.19 6.60 -4.17
C ARG A 320 3.64 6.15 -4.00
N TRP A 321 4.32 6.63 -2.96
CA TRP A 321 5.67 6.19 -2.62
C TRP A 321 5.70 4.69 -2.27
N LEU A 322 4.80 4.23 -1.40
CA LEU A 322 4.72 2.82 -1.04
C LEU A 322 4.34 1.92 -2.21
N TRP A 323 3.50 2.42 -3.13
CA TRP A 323 3.17 1.70 -4.36
C TRP A 323 4.41 1.47 -5.23
N ALA A 324 5.24 2.49 -5.41
CA ALA A 324 6.50 2.36 -6.14
C ALA A 324 7.44 1.36 -5.47
N LEU A 325 7.56 1.40 -4.14
CA LEU A 325 8.35 0.43 -3.38
C LEU A 325 7.82 -1.01 -3.54
N ALA A 326 6.51 -1.21 -3.48
CA ALA A 326 5.92 -2.54 -3.64
C ALA A 326 6.13 -3.10 -5.04
N ARG A 327 6.08 -2.25 -6.07
CA ARG A 327 6.44 -2.62 -7.44
C ARG A 327 7.91 -2.96 -7.59
N GLU A 328 8.80 -2.28 -6.86
CA GLU A 328 10.22 -2.63 -6.83
C GLU A 328 10.49 -3.97 -6.13
N VAL A 329 9.79 -4.26 -5.02
CA VAL A 329 9.83 -5.59 -4.41
C VAL A 329 9.33 -6.65 -5.39
N ARG A 330 8.22 -6.38 -6.09
CA ARG A 330 7.70 -7.28 -7.11
C ARG A 330 8.71 -7.52 -8.24
N ARG A 331 9.35 -6.46 -8.74
CA ARG A 331 10.40 -6.55 -9.77
C ARG A 331 11.55 -7.44 -9.31
N ALA A 332 12.08 -7.18 -8.12
CA ALA A 332 13.16 -7.99 -7.55
C ALA A 332 12.74 -9.46 -7.37
N PHE A 333 11.52 -9.69 -6.88
CA PHE A 333 10.96 -11.03 -6.70
C PHE A 333 10.86 -11.79 -8.02
N ASP A 334 10.22 -11.19 -9.04
CA ASP A 334 10.04 -11.81 -10.35
C ASP A 334 11.39 -12.10 -11.05
N GLU A 335 12.41 -11.26 -10.84
CA GLU A 335 13.74 -11.49 -11.38
C GLU A 335 14.49 -12.64 -10.68
N ALA A 336 14.24 -12.82 -9.39
CA ALA A 336 14.94 -13.79 -8.56
C ALA A 336 14.29 -15.18 -8.55
N VAL A 337 12.96 -15.27 -8.73
CA VAL A 337 12.23 -16.56 -8.74
C VAL A 337 12.83 -17.56 -9.73
N PRO A 338 13.06 -17.22 -11.02
CA PRO A 338 13.63 -18.17 -11.99
C PRO A 338 15.05 -18.64 -11.67
N LYS A 339 15.77 -17.91 -10.83
CA LYS A 339 17.15 -18.20 -10.41
C LYS A 339 17.20 -18.95 -9.08
N SER A 340 16.06 -19.18 -8.45
CA SER A 340 15.95 -19.81 -7.13
C SER A 340 15.74 -21.31 -7.23
N ALA A 341 15.98 -22.03 -6.12
CA ALA A 341 15.64 -23.46 -6.01
C ALA A 341 14.12 -23.73 -6.10
N LEU A 342 13.30 -22.68 -6.00
CA LEU A 342 11.84 -22.73 -6.09
C LEU A 342 11.33 -22.55 -7.53
N ALA A 343 12.22 -22.37 -8.53
CA ALA A 343 11.83 -22.28 -9.92
C ALA A 343 11.24 -23.62 -10.44
N ASP A 344 10.29 -23.56 -11.36
CA ASP A 344 9.81 -24.75 -12.05
C ASP A 344 10.95 -25.44 -12.82
N VAL A 345 10.96 -26.77 -12.79
CA VAL A 345 11.91 -27.62 -13.49
C VAL A 345 11.23 -28.31 -14.67
N VAL A 346 12.02 -28.75 -15.65
CA VAL A 346 11.52 -29.51 -16.79
C VAL A 346 11.66 -31.00 -16.47
N ASP A 347 10.57 -31.74 -16.51
CA ASP A 347 10.56 -33.17 -16.28
C ASP A 347 11.12 -33.97 -17.47
N ALA A 348 11.27 -35.29 -17.33
CA ALA A 348 11.76 -36.18 -18.38
C ALA A 348 10.89 -36.17 -19.67
N LYS A 349 9.66 -35.63 -19.60
CA LYS A 349 8.72 -35.52 -20.72
C LYS A 349 8.73 -34.11 -21.34
N GLY A 350 9.61 -33.22 -20.90
CA GLY A 350 9.67 -31.84 -21.39
C GLY A 350 8.61 -30.91 -20.79
N THR A 351 7.88 -31.36 -19.76
CA THR A 351 6.82 -30.57 -19.11
C THR A 351 7.37 -29.77 -17.95
N ARG A 352 6.94 -28.51 -17.80
CA ARG A 352 7.28 -27.70 -16.63
C ARG A 352 6.49 -28.18 -15.41
N VAL A 353 7.20 -28.53 -14.34
CA VAL A 353 6.63 -28.99 -13.08
C VAL A 353 7.28 -28.26 -11.90
N PRO A 354 6.60 -28.10 -10.76
CA PRO A 354 7.19 -27.50 -9.57
C PRO A 354 8.43 -28.28 -9.09
N SER A 355 9.48 -27.57 -8.66
CA SER A 355 10.66 -28.20 -8.04
C SER A 355 10.30 -28.92 -6.73
N GLU A 356 11.20 -29.78 -6.26
CA GLU A 356 11.02 -30.47 -4.97
C GLU A 356 10.97 -29.49 -3.79
N GLU A 357 11.74 -28.41 -3.85
CA GLU A 357 11.72 -27.33 -2.88
C GLU A 357 10.37 -26.59 -2.89
N MET A 358 9.79 -26.37 -4.07
CA MET A 358 8.46 -25.76 -4.19
C MET A 358 7.38 -26.67 -3.61
N LYS A 359 7.44 -27.98 -3.88
CA LYS A 359 6.50 -28.96 -3.30
C LYS A 359 6.59 -28.97 -1.78
N LYS A 360 7.80 -29.05 -1.22
CA LYS A 360 8.04 -29.00 0.24
C LYS A 360 7.52 -27.70 0.86
N LEU A 361 7.74 -26.56 0.20
CA LEU A 361 7.22 -25.28 0.66
C LEU A 361 5.69 -25.30 0.70
N LYS A 362 5.05 -25.77 -0.37
CA LYS A 362 3.60 -25.86 -0.48
C LYS A 362 2.99 -26.76 0.60
N GLU A 363 3.50 -27.98 0.76
CA GLU A 363 3.03 -28.92 1.78
C GLU A 363 3.11 -28.34 3.20
N ARG A 364 4.22 -27.65 3.51
CA ARG A 364 4.39 -27.00 4.81
C ARG A 364 3.42 -25.85 5.01
N VAL A 365 3.22 -25.00 3.99
CA VAL A 365 2.26 -23.89 4.07
C VAL A 365 0.85 -24.43 4.27
N GLU A 366 0.44 -25.44 3.51
CA GLU A 366 -0.86 -26.12 3.66
C GLU A 366 -1.05 -26.67 5.07
N THR A 367 -0.04 -27.38 5.60
CA THR A 367 -0.07 -27.93 6.96
C THR A 367 -0.27 -26.84 8.01
N LEU A 368 0.51 -25.75 7.91
CA LEU A 368 0.42 -24.64 8.85
C LEU A 368 -0.90 -23.87 8.74
N MET A 369 -1.45 -23.73 7.54
CA MET A 369 -2.76 -23.11 7.32
C MET A 369 -3.88 -23.94 7.95
N ILE A 370 -3.86 -25.27 7.79
CA ILE A 370 -4.84 -26.18 8.42
C ILE A 370 -4.78 -26.03 9.94
N MET A 371 -3.59 -26.05 10.54
CA MET A 371 -3.43 -25.84 11.99
C MET A 371 -4.02 -24.49 12.43
N THR A 372 -3.83 -23.44 11.63
CA THR A 372 -4.37 -22.10 11.90
C THR A 372 -5.90 -22.08 11.79
N LEU A 373 -6.49 -22.77 10.82
CA LEU A 373 -7.95 -22.87 10.67
C LEU A 373 -8.60 -23.64 11.82
N ILE A 374 -8.00 -24.77 12.23
CA ILE A 374 -8.41 -25.56 13.39
C ILE A 374 -8.34 -24.71 14.66
N ALA A 375 -7.21 -24.01 14.88
CA ALA A 375 -7.02 -23.12 16.03
C ALA A 375 -8.06 -21.98 16.09
N ASN A 376 -8.56 -21.53 14.94
CA ASN A 376 -9.57 -20.47 14.85
C ASN A 376 -11.02 -21.00 14.88
N GLY A 377 -11.26 -22.30 15.06
CA GLY A 377 -12.60 -22.89 15.09
C GLY A 377 -13.37 -22.73 13.78
N LYS A 378 -12.66 -22.67 12.65
CA LYS A 378 -13.24 -22.49 11.31
C LYS A 378 -13.32 -23.79 10.50
N MET A 379 -13.09 -24.93 11.14
CA MET A 379 -13.16 -26.28 10.58
C MET A 379 -13.92 -27.21 11.52
#